data_AF-A0A2U9CMF5-F1
#
_entry.id   AF-A0A2U9CMF5-F1
#
_cell.length_a   1.000
_cell.length_b   1.000
_cell.length_c   1.000
_cell.angle_alpha   90.00
_cell.angle_beta   90.00
_cell.angle_gamma   90.00
#
_symmetry.space_group_name_H-M   'P 1'
#
loop_
_entity.id
_entity.type
_entity.pdbx_description
1 polymer ?
#
loop_
_entity_poly.entity_id
_entity_poly.type
_entity_poly.pdbx_seq_one_letter_code
_entity_poly.pdbx_strand_id
1 'polypeptide(L)'
;MKGRLAVGRTGEVQVSRSHYATQANCIKPSGKTRGSLQSARSFLVTRMLLYAVALCLLALSWANDCQVANIQVMQNFDKTQYAGVWYAVGKKDPEGLFLLDNIMANFTVAENGHMTANAMGRVKIFNQWDLCANMFATFTETPEPAKFRMKYWGAASYLQTGNDEHWVIDTDYYNYAIQYSCRLTDADGTCADSYSFIFSRYPGGLRPEDQNVVTRKKDEICLLGKYRRVAHTGFCQNSESLNLPLDQQ
;
A
#
# COMPACT_ATOMS: atom_id res chain seq x y z
N MET A 1 -0.21 -31.60 64.57
CA MET A 1 0.95 -32.47 64.31
C MET A 1 2.19 -31.61 64.49
N LYS A 2 2.81 -31.62 65.69
CA LYS A 2 4.14 -32.24 65.98
C LYS A 2 5.17 -31.81 64.92
N GLY A 3 6.03 -30.81 65.16
CA GLY A 3 7.28 -30.87 65.97
C GLY A 3 8.44 -31.28 65.05
N ARG A 4 9.70 -30.80 65.08
CA ARG A 4 10.55 -30.12 66.06
C ARG A 4 11.84 -29.64 65.33
N LEU A 5 12.54 -28.67 65.92
CA LEU A 5 13.95 -28.32 65.66
C LEU A 5 14.91 -29.54 65.77
N ALA A 6 16.06 -29.49 65.09
CA ALA A 6 17.35 -29.88 65.68
C ALA A 6 18.58 -29.29 64.96
N VAL A 7 19.46 -28.75 65.80
CA VAL A 7 20.87 -28.34 65.56
C VAL A 7 21.79 -29.49 65.99
N GLY A 8 22.99 -29.62 65.40
CA GLY A 8 24.11 -30.44 65.91
C GLY A 8 25.15 -30.69 64.80
N ARG A 9 26.26 -29.96 64.68
CA ARG A 9 27.55 -29.99 65.42
C ARG A 9 28.34 -31.30 65.32
N THR A 10 29.54 -31.16 64.74
CA THR A 10 30.84 -31.79 65.05
C THR A 10 31.04 -33.29 64.91
N GLY A 11 32.06 -33.64 64.12
CA GLY A 11 32.73 -34.94 64.10
C GLY A 11 34.07 -34.81 63.37
N GLU A 12 35.10 -34.38 64.11
CA GLU A 12 36.51 -34.48 63.73
C GLU A 12 36.93 -35.95 63.56
N VAL A 13 37.79 -36.22 62.59
CA VAL A 13 38.82 -37.28 62.72
C VAL A 13 40.16 -36.67 62.31
N GLN A 14 41.00 -36.44 63.31
CA GLN A 14 42.42 -36.14 63.21
C GLN A 14 43.22 -37.43 62.98
N VAL A 15 44.17 -37.44 62.05
CA VAL A 15 45.42 -38.22 62.21
C VAL A 15 46.62 -37.41 61.71
N SER A 16 47.33 -36.89 62.71
CA SER A 16 48.80 -36.87 62.91
C SER A 16 49.77 -36.35 61.85
N ARG A 17 50.56 -35.38 62.33
CA ARG A 17 51.75 -34.72 61.81
C ARG A 17 52.91 -35.68 61.47
N SER A 18 53.72 -35.26 60.49
CA SER A 18 55.17 -35.25 60.68
C SER A 18 55.78 -34.03 59.97
N HIS A 19 56.49 -33.22 60.76
CA HIS A 19 57.36 -32.13 60.32
C HIS A 19 58.59 -32.69 59.61
N TYR A 20 59.13 -31.97 58.61
CA TYR A 20 60.55 -31.62 58.52
C TYR A 20 60.71 -30.41 57.58
N ALA A 21 61.51 -29.45 58.03
CA ALA A 21 61.79 -28.19 57.37
C ALA A 21 62.99 -28.31 56.41
N THR A 22 62.97 -27.63 55.26
CA THR A 22 64.17 -26.94 54.73
C THR A 22 63.80 -25.90 53.64
N GLN A 23 64.61 -24.84 53.60
CA GLN A 23 64.45 -23.58 52.87
C GLN A 23 64.64 -23.69 51.34
N ALA A 24 64.07 -22.70 50.64
CA ALA A 24 64.77 -21.77 49.74
C ALA A 24 64.21 -21.65 48.31
N ASN A 25 64.19 -20.38 47.89
CA ASN A 25 64.29 -19.82 46.55
C ASN A 25 63.02 -19.51 45.75
N CYS A 26 62.75 -18.21 45.74
CA CYS A 26 62.03 -17.45 44.73
C CYS A 26 62.44 -17.87 43.30
N ILE A 27 61.45 -18.25 42.50
CA ILE A 27 61.54 -18.21 41.03
C ILE A 27 60.28 -17.49 40.54
N LYS A 28 60.47 -16.27 40.00
CA LYS A 28 59.45 -15.60 39.16
C LYS A 28 59.28 -16.42 37.88
N PRO A 29 58.06 -16.74 37.44
CA PRO A 29 57.81 -16.94 36.03
C PRO A 29 57.49 -15.58 35.38
N SER A 30 58.34 -15.26 34.42
CA SER A 30 58.17 -14.27 33.36
C SER A 30 56.80 -14.37 32.68
N GLY A 31 56.29 -13.22 32.24
CA GLY A 31 54.95 -13.05 31.69
C GLY A 31 54.69 -13.74 30.35
N LYS A 32 53.41 -13.93 30.05
CA LYS A 32 52.90 -14.10 28.69
C LYS A 32 51.41 -13.72 28.60
N THR A 33 51.17 -12.53 28.04
CA THR A 33 50.04 -12.12 27.19
C THR A 33 48.65 -12.71 27.48
N ARG A 34 47.90 -12.04 28.37
CA ARG A 34 46.44 -12.20 28.57
C ARG A 34 45.63 -11.04 27.95
N GLY A 35 46.08 -10.50 26.81
CA GLY A 35 45.59 -9.22 26.26
C GLY A 35 44.93 -9.25 24.87
N SER A 36 45.06 -10.30 24.05
CA SER A 36 44.61 -10.24 22.65
C SER A 36 43.19 -10.78 22.40
N LEU A 37 42.69 -11.69 23.23
CA LEU A 37 41.42 -12.40 22.94
C LEU A 37 40.15 -11.60 23.26
N GLN A 38 40.19 -10.71 24.27
CA GLN A 38 39.06 -9.83 24.62
C GLN A 38 38.90 -8.68 23.63
N SER A 39 40.03 -8.11 23.18
CA SER A 39 40.05 -7.04 22.17
C SER A 39 39.46 -7.52 20.84
N ALA A 40 39.90 -8.66 20.32
CA ALA A 40 39.39 -9.20 19.05
C ALA A 40 37.88 -9.49 19.05
N ARG A 41 37.34 -10.01 20.17
CA ARG A 41 35.89 -10.20 20.34
C ARG A 41 35.13 -8.88 20.38
N SER A 42 35.65 -7.88 21.07
CA SER A 42 35.05 -6.54 21.10
C SER A 42 35.03 -5.91 19.70
N PHE A 43 36.13 -5.97 18.96
CA PHE A 43 36.21 -5.46 17.58
C PHE A 43 35.26 -6.15 16.61
N LEU A 44 35.07 -7.47 16.76
CA LEU A 44 34.10 -8.25 15.98
C LEU A 44 32.65 -7.84 16.31
N VAL A 45 32.32 -7.68 17.58
CA VAL A 45 30.97 -7.26 18.02
C VAL A 45 30.65 -5.85 17.51
N THR A 46 31.58 -4.90 17.62
CA THR A 46 31.38 -3.52 17.13
C THR A 46 31.20 -3.48 15.61
N ARG A 47 31.96 -4.28 14.86
CA ARG A 47 31.80 -4.40 13.40
C ARG A 47 30.44 -5.01 13.02
N MET A 48 30.02 -6.07 13.69
CA MET A 48 28.71 -6.70 13.44
C MET A 48 27.55 -5.73 13.74
N LEU A 49 27.67 -4.92 14.80
CA LEU A 49 26.69 -3.88 15.12
C LEU A 49 26.63 -2.79 14.04
N LEU A 50 27.78 -2.34 13.54
CA LEU A 50 27.87 -1.37 12.45
C LEU A 50 27.24 -1.91 11.15
N TYR A 51 27.49 -3.18 10.80
CA TYR A 51 26.86 -3.81 9.65
C TYR A 51 25.35 -3.94 9.82
N ALA A 52 24.86 -4.31 11.01
CA ALA A 52 23.43 -4.39 11.29
C ALA A 52 22.74 -3.01 11.20
N VAL A 53 23.37 -1.95 11.74
CA VAL A 53 22.85 -0.58 11.62
C VAL A 53 22.85 -0.12 10.15
N ALA A 54 23.92 -0.40 9.40
CA ALA A 54 23.98 -0.06 7.97
C ALA A 54 22.91 -0.80 7.16
N LEU A 55 22.69 -2.08 7.43
CA LEU A 55 21.61 -2.88 6.83
C LEU A 55 20.23 -2.35 7.21
N CYS A 56 20.00 -1.91 8.44
CA CYS A 56 18.75 -1.28 8.85
C CYS A 56 18.52 0.07 8.17
N LEU A 57 19.54 0.92 8.06
CA LEU A 57 19.43 2.21 7.37
C LEU A 57 19.19 2.03 5.87
N LEU A 58 19.81 1.02 5.26
CA LEU A 58 19.51 0.60 3.90
C LEU A 58 18.07 0.08 3.79
N ALA A 59 17.62 -0.80 4.68
CA ALA A 59 16.24 -1.31 4.62
C ALA A 59 15.18 -0.18 4.76
N LEU A 60 15.43 0.81 5.62
CA LEU A 60 14.53 1.96 5.82
C LEU A 60 14.51 2.92 4.62
N SER A 61 15.60 3.02 3.85
CA SER A 61 15.64 3.86 2.64
C SER A 61 14.94 3.23 1.43
N TRP A 62 14.58 1.94 1.53
CA TRP A 62 13.81 1.21 0.52
C TRP A 62 12.35 1.01 0.93
N ALA A 63 11.94 1.50 2.11
CA ALA A 63 10.55 1.51 2.49
C ALA A 63 9.82 2.60 1.69
N ASN A 64 8.77 2.21 0.95
CA ASN A 64 7.91 3.17 0.28
C ASN A 64 7.22 4.05 1.32
N ASP A 65 7.32 5.37 1.14
CA ASP A 65 6.58 6.33 1.93
C ASP A 65 5.11 6.34 1.46
N CYS A 66 4.23 5.80 2.29
CA CYS A 66 2.82 5.66 1.99
C CYS A 66 1.97 6.84 2.47
N GLN A 67 2.59 7.94 2.90
CA GLN A 67 1.84 9.15 3.26
C GLN A 67 1.15 9.73 2.02
N VAL A 68 -0.15 10.00 2.15
CA VAL A 68 -0.98 10.50 1.04
C VAL A 68 -0.45 11.81 0.48
N ALA A 69 0.11 12.66 1.34
CA ALA A 69 0.70 13.94 0.95
C ALA A 69 1.92 13.80 0.02
N ASN A 70 2.63 12.66 0.08
CA ASN A 70 3.88 12.45 -0.67
C ASN A 70 3.67 11.68 -1.98
N ILE A 71 2.43 11.21 -2.25
CA ILE A 71 2.09 10.55 -3.50
C ILE A 71 2.28 11.50 -4.68
N GLN A 72 3.12 11.09 -5.62
CA GLN A 72 3.39 11.82 -6.85
C GLN A 72 2.25 11.59 -7.86
N VAL A 73 1.81 12.67 -8.49
CA VAL A 73 0.77 12.68 -9.51
C VAL A 73 1.35 13.05 -10.88
N MET A 74 0.56 12.87 -11.94
CA MET A 74 0.95 13.17 -13.31
C MET A 74 1.40 14.63 -13.45
N GLN A 75 2.63 14.82 -13.92
CA GLN A 75 3.18 16.15 -14.15
C GLN A 75 2.60 16.76 -15.42
N ASN A 76 2.28 18.05 -15.39
CA ASN A 76 1.72 18.79 -16.52
C ASN A 76 0.51 18.08 -17.16
N PHE A 77 -0.41 17.60 -16.31
CA PHE A 77 -1.59 16.87 -16.77
C PHE A 77 -2.46 17.69 -17.73
N ASP A 78 -2.75 17.09 -18.89
CA ASP A 78 -3.57 17.70 -19.94
C ASP A 78 -4.96 17.06 -19.99
N LYS A 79 -5.96 17.81 -19.51
CA LYS A 79 -7.37 17.39 -19.49
C LYS A 79 -7.89 17.06 -20.89
N THR A 80 -7.47 17.79 -21.91
CA THR A 80 -7.97 17.64 -23.28
C THR A 80 -7.48 16.33 -23.89
N GLN A 81 -6.20 15.99 -23.68
CA GLN A 81 -5.65 14.70 -24.11
C GLN A 81 -6.24 13.52 -23.31
N TYR A 82 -6.59 13.76 -22.04
CA TYR A 82 -7.20 12.74 -21.18
C TYR A 82 -8.67 12.44 -21.53
N ALA A 83 -9.35 13.34 -22.23
CA ALA A 83 -10.76 13.20 -22.58
C ALA A 83 -11.07 11.92 -23.38
N GLY A 84 -12.35 11.58 -23.44
CA GLY A 84 -12.88 10.39 -24.11
C GLY A 84 -13.07 9.19 -23.18
N VAL A 85 -13.25 8.03 -23.79
CA VAL A 85 -13.64 6.79 -23.10
C VAL A 85 -12.43 6.08 -22.49
N TRP A 86 -12.60 5.62 -21.26
CA TRP A 86 -11.67 4.81 -20.48
C TRP A 86 -12.40 3.60 -19.90
N TYR A 87 -11.83 2.41 -20.07
CA TYR A 87 -12.33 1.16 -19.52
C TYR A 87 -11.53 0.79 -18.29
N ALA A 88 -12.17 0.61 -17.13
CA ALA A 88 -11.44 0.13 -15.96
C ALA A 88 -11.13 -1.36 -16.16
N VAL A 89 -9.86 -1.73 -16.17
CA VAL A 89 -9.38 -3.12 -16.37
C VAL A 89 -8.84 -3.73 -15.08
N GLY A 90 -8.58 -2.89 -14.08
CA GLY A 90 -8.28 -3.32 -12.71
C GLY A 90 -8.75 -2.28 -11.70
N LYS A 91 -9.06 -2.71 -10.48
CA LYS A 91 -9.41 -1.79 -9.39
C LYS A 91 -9.04 -2.30 -8.02
N LYS A 92 -8.76 -1.37 -7.12
CA LYS A 92 -8.70 -1.56 -5.66
C LYS A 92 -9.97 -0.97 -5.07
N ASP A 93 -10.65 -1.74 -4.22
CA ASP A 93 -11.94 -1.36 -3.65
C ASP A 93 -11.79 -0.50 -2.37
N PRO A 94 -12.64 0.52 -2.18
CA PRO A 94 -12.80 1.17 -0.90
C PRO A 94 -13.69 0.32 0.02
N GLU A 95 -13.89 0.78 1.24
CA GLU A 95 -14.95 0.23 2.09
C GLU A 95 -16.35 0.58 1.57
N GLY A 96 -17.30 -0.32 1.75
CA GLY A 96 -18.71 -0.12 1.41
C GLY A 96 -19.11 -0.48 -0.03
N LEU A 97 -20.26 0.04 -0.46
CA LEU A 97 -20.85 -0.26 -1.76
C LEU A 97 -20.10 0.47 -2.88
N PHE A 98 -19.67 -0.28 -3.90
CA PHE A 98 -18.90 0.25 -5.02
C PHE A 98 -19.22 -0.50 -6.33
N LEU A 99 -18.84 0.09 -7.47
CA LEU A 99 -19.01 -0.53 -8.79
C LEU A 99 -18.26 -1.86 -8.86
N LEU A 100 -18.85 -2.87 -9.50
CA LEU A 100 -18.33 -4.24 -9.52
C LEU A 100 -17.48 -4.54 -10.76
N ASP A 101 -18.07 -4.37 -11.95
CA ASP A 101 -17.49 -4.65 -13.26
C ASP A 101 -18.23 -3.91 -14.39
N ASN A 102 -17.83 -4.13 -15.65
CA ASN A 102 -18.31 -3.40 -16.82
C ASN A 102 -18.15 -1.88 -16.67
N ILE A 103 -17.10 -1.46 -15.97
CA ILE A 103 -16.91 -0.07 -15.55
C ILE A 103 -16.23 0.71 -16.67
N MET A 104 -16.95 1.67 -17.23
CA MET A 104 -16.44 2.61 -18.23
C MET A 104 -16.69 4.04 -17.78
N ALA A 105 -15.77 4.94 -18.08
CA ALA A 105 -15.89 6.36 -17.84
C ALA A 105 -15.61 7.12 -19.13
N ASN A 106 -16.46 8.08 -19.47
CA ASN A 106 -16.26 8.99 -20.58
C ASN A 106 -16.04 10.40 -20.02
N PHE A 107 -14.83 10.91 -20.18
CA PHE A 107 -14.44 12.24 -19.73
C PHE A 107 -14.64 13.26 -20.85
N THR A 108 -15.21 14.41 -20.51
CA THR A 108 -15.44 15.51 -21.45
C THR A 108 -14.90 16.80 -20.88
N VAL A 109 -14.30 17.62 -21.72
CA VAL A 109 -13.78 18.95 -21.36
C VAL A 109 -14.56 19.98 -22.15
N ALA A 110 -15.27 20.86 -21.46
CA ALA A 110 -16.00 21.96 -22.09
C ALA A 110 -15.06 23.06 -22.57
N GLU A 111 -15.55 23.97 -23.41
CA GLU A 111 -14.77 25.09 -23.98
C GLU A 111 -14.16 26.01 -22.90
N ASN A 112 -14.84 26.14 -21.76
CA ASN A 112 -14.33 26.88 -20.60
C ASN A 112 -13.26 26.12 -19.80
N GLY A 113 -12.84 24.95 -20.27
CA GLY A 113 -11.86 24.08 -19.63
C GLY A 113 -12.43 23.20 -18.50
N HIS A 114 -13.72 23.30 -18.16
CA HIS A 114 -14.31 22.51 -17.09
C HIS A 114 -14.44 21.03 -17.50
N MET A 115 -13.92 20.14 -16.68
CA MET A 115 -13.97 18.69 -16.91
C MET A 115 -15.20 18.08 -16.24
N THR A 116 -15.87 17.18 -16.95
CA THR A 116 -16.98 16.36 -16.46
C THR A 116 -16.78 14.91 -16.89
N ALA A 117 -17.51 13.98 -16.29
CA ALA A 117 -17.53 12.60 -16.74
C ALA A 117 -18.90 11.96 -16.56
N ASN A 118 -19.19 11.00 -17.44
CA ASN A 118 -20.24 10.00 -17.24
C ASN A 118 -19.56 8.65 -17.02
N ALA A 119 -19.96 7.90 -16.01
CA ALA A 119 -19.48 6.56 -15.74
C ALA A 119 -20.63 5.56 -15.65
N MET A 120 -20.44 4.41 -16.27
CA MET A 120 -21.37 3.29 -16.21
C MET A 120 -20.67 2.09 -15.59
N GLY A 121 -21.40 1.28 -14.83
CA GLY A 121 -20.90 0.00 -14.35
C GLY A 121 -21.95 -0.81 -13.60
N ARG A 122 -21.74 -2.12 -13.52
CA ARG A 122 -22.62 -3.02 -12.77
C ARG A 122 -22.44 -2.77 -11.27
N VAL A 123 -23.54 -2.63 -10.54
CA VAL A 123 -23.56 -2.54 -9.08
C VAL A 123 -24.57 -3.55 -8.54
N LYS A 124 -24.30 -4.09 -7.35
CA LYS A 124 -25.23 -4.97 -6.64
C LYS A 124 -25.89 -4.20 -5.51
N ILE A 125 -27.19 -3.95 -5.62
CA ILE A 125 -27.98 -3.31 -4.57
C ILE A 125 -28.77 -4.39 -3.80
N PHE A 126 -28.84 -4.25 -2.47
CA PHE A 126 -29.56 -5.17 -1.56
C PHE A 126 -29.21 -6.65 -1.73
N ASN A 127 -27.95 -6.96 -2.07
CA ASN A 127 -27.39 -8.32 -2.22
C ASN A 127 -28.05 -9.25 -3.25
N GLN A 128 -29.06 -8.79 -4.01
CA GLN A 128 -29.80 -9.63 -4.96
C GLN A 128 -30.11 -8.94 -6.31
N TRP A 129 -29.95 -7.61 -6.39
CA TRP A 129 -30.32 -6.85 -7.58
C TRP A 129 -29.08 -6.28 -8.25
N ASP A 130 -28.67 -6.90 -9.35
CA ASP A 130 -27.63 -6.39 -10.21
C ASP A 130 -28.24 -5.42 -11.23
N LEU A 131 -27.75 -4.19 -11.26
CA LEU A 131 -28.18 -3.17 -12.22
C LEU A 131 -26.97 -2.40 -12.75
N CYS A 132 -27.18 -1.67 -13.84
CA CYS A 132 -26.18 -0.76 -14.39
C CYS A 132 -26.41 0.64 -13.85
N ALA A 133 -25.46 1.09 -13.01
CA ALA A 133 -25.47 2.43 -12.48
C ALA A 133 -24.89 3.37 -13.53
N ASN A 134 -25.68 4.39 -13.90
CA ASN A 134 -25.22 5.54 -14.66
C ASN A 134 -24.93 6.67 -13.67
N MET A 135 -23.68 7.11 -13.65
CA MET A 135 -23.10 8.05 -12.70
C MET A 135 -22.55 9.26 -13.44
N PHE A 136 -22.75 10.45 -12.89
CA PHE A 136 -22.22 11.69 -13.43
C PHE A 136 -21.23 12.29 -12.44
N ALA A 137 -20.24 13.01 -12.97
CA ALA A 137 -19.25 13.69 -12.17
C ALA A 137 -18.86 15.05 -12.76
N THR A 138 -18.57 15.99 -11.87
CA THR A 138 -17.94 17.29 -12.17
C THR A 138 -16.66 17.42 -11.39
N PHE A 139 -15.62 17.97 -12.01
CA PHE A 139 -14.29 18.08 -11.41
C PHE A 139 -13.93 19.54 -11.15
N THR A 140 -13.73 19.87 -9.87
CA THR A 140 -13.20 21.17 -9.46
C THR A 140 -11.68 21.10 -9.40
N GLU A 141 -11.02 22.09 -10.01
CA GLU A 141 -9.56 22.17 -10.07
C GLU A 141 -8.93 22.45 -8.71
N THR A 142 -7.68 22.05 -8.58
CA THR A 142 -6.80 22.39 -7.45
C THR A 142 -5.51 23.03 -8.01
N PRO A 143 -4.64 23.60 -7.16
CA PRO A 143 -3.36 24.14 -7.63
C PRO A 143 -2.45 23.10 -8.34
N GLU A 144 -2.64 21.81 -8.06
CA GLU A 144 -1.95 20.73 -8.75
C GLU A 144 -2.80 20.22 -9.93
N PRO A 145 -2.33 20.32 -11.18
CA PRO A 145 -3.16 20.04 -12.37
C PRO A 145 -3.75 18.63 -12.46
N ALA A 146 -3.12 17.64 -11.81
CA ALA A 146 -3.57 16.25 -11.82
C ALA A 146 -4.44 15.87 -10.61
N LYS A 147 -4.69 16.80 -9.68
CA LYS A 147 -5.55 16.59 -8.51
C LYS A 147 -6.84 17.39 -8.66
N PHE A 148 -7.97 16.70 -8.53
CA PHE A 148 -9.29 17.29 -8.65
C PHE A 148 -10.15 16.94 -7.44
N ARG A 149 -11.10 17.80 -7.11
CA ARG A 149 -12.24 17.44 -6.26
C ARG A 149 -13.38 16.99 -7.16
N MET A 150 -13.76 15.73 -7.04
CA MET A 150 -14.82 15.13 -7.84
C MET A 150 -16.12 15.12 -7.04
N LYS A 151 -17.12 15.85 -7.53
CA LYS A 151 -18.51 15.71 -7.07
C LYS A 151 -19.23 14.74 -7.99
N TYR A 152 -19.84 13.70 -7.45
CA TYR A 152 -20.51 12.66 -8.23
C TYR A 152 -21.93 12.38 -7.74
N TRP A 153 -22.79 11.93 -8.64
CA TRP A 153 -24.16 11.51 -8.34
C TRP A 153 -24.67 10.51 -9.39
N GLY A 154 -25.59 9.64 -9.02
CA GLY A 154 -26.24 8.75 -10.00
C GLY A 154 -27.43 9.37 -10.71
N ALA A 155 -27.77 8.82 -11.87
CA ALA A 155 -28.94 9.20 -12.66
C ALA A 155 -30.26 8.95 -11.90
N ALA A 156 -30.28 7.93 -11.04
CA ALA A 156 -31.42 7.59 -10.20
C ALA A 156 -31.13 7.96 -8.73
N SER A 157 -32.17 8.39 -8.01
CA SER A 157 -32.05 8.90 -6.63
C SER A 157 -31.57 7.87 -5.60
N TYR A 158 -31.69 6.58 -5.88
CA TYR A 158 -31.20 5.50 -5.01
C TYR A 158 -29.70 5.22 -5.19
N LEU A 159 -29.05 5.81 -6.19
CA LEU A 159 -27.61 5.72 -6.38
C LEU A 159 -26.89 6.73 -5.50
N GLN A 160 -25.63 6.44 -5.16
CA GLN A 160 -24.84 7.28 -4.27
C GLN A 160 -24.56 8.65 -4.87
N THR A 161 -24.47 9.64 -3.99
CA THR A 161 -23.97 11.00 -4.28
C THR A 161 -22.92 11.34 -3.23
N GLY A 162 -21.88 12.06 -3.64
CA GLY A 162 -20.77 12.35 -2.74
C GLY A 162 -19.72 13.24 -3.36
N ASN A 163 -18.65 13.45 -2.60
CA ASN A 163 -17.45 14.13 -3.05
C ASN A 163 -16.25 13.27 -2.68
N ASP A 164 -15.38 13.03 -3.65
CA ASP A 164 -14.12 12.31 -3.45
C ASP A 164 -12.98 13.13 -4.07
N GLU A 165 -11.75 12.89 -3.62
CA GLU A 165 -10.56 13.32 -4.35
C GLU A 165 -10.41 12.46 -5.62
N HIS A 166 -9.96 13.06 -6.72
CA HIS A 166 -9.69 12.36 -7.97
C HIS A 166 -8.32 12.75 -8.50
N TRP A 167 -7.35 11.88 -8.25
CA TRP A 167 -5.96 12.13 -8.63
C TRP A 167 -5.59 11.24 -9.81
N VAL A 168 -4.97 11.83 -10.82
CA VAL A 168 -4.35 11.09 -11.92
C VAL A 168 -2.89 10.84 -11.54
N ILE A 169 -2.57 9.60 -11.16
CA ILE A 169 -1.24 9.21 -10.71
C ILE A 169 -0.26 9.17 -11.88
N ASP A 170 -0.68 8.56 -13.00
CA ASP A 170 0.11 8.46 -14.22
C ASP A 170 -0.81 8.15 -15.40
N THR A 171 -0.44 8.62 -16.59
CA THR A 171 -1.17 8.33 -17.83
C THR A 171 -0.30 8.65 -19.04
N ASP A 172 -0.41 7.85 -20.08
CA ASP A 172 0.11 8.20 -21.40
C ASP A 172 -0.97 8.80 -22.33
N TYR A 173 -2.16 9.08 -21.79
CA TYR A 173 -3.37 9.57 -22.47
C TYR A 173 -4.01 8.62 -23.49
N TYR A 174 -3.21 7.80 -24.17
CA TYR A 174 -3.62 7.02 -25.33
C TYR A 174 -3.84 5.53 -25.05
N ASN A 175 -3.33 4.99 -23.95
CA ASN A 175 -3.39 3.55 -23.70
C ASN A 175 -3.77 3.23 -22.26
N TYR A 176 -3.15 3.87 -21.27
CA TYR A 176 -3.41 3.60 -19.86
C TYR A 176 -3.56 4.87 -19.02
N ALA A 177 -4.26 4.73 -17.90
CA ALA A 177 -4.27 5.71 -16.84
C ALA A 177 -4.44 5.05 -15.48
N ILE A 178 -3.89 5.70 -14.45
CA ILE A 178 -3.97 5.25 -13.07
C ILE A 178 -4.64 6.35 -12.27
N GLN A 179 -5.83 6.08 -11.76
CA GLN A 179 -6.57 6.99 -10.92
C GLN A 179 -6.46 6.54 -9.47
N TYR A 180 -6.38 7.49 -8.55
CA TYR A 180 -6.35 7.24 -7.11
C TYR A 180 -7.27 8.21 -6.37
N SER A 181 -7.83 7.73 -5.26
CA SER A 181 -8.58 8.53 -4.31
C SER A 181 -8.33 8.01 -2.90
N CYS A 182 -8.19 8.94 -1.95
CA CYS A 182 -8.21 8.65 -0.52
C CYS A 182 -9.42 9.34 0.10
N ARG A 183 -10.32 8.54 0.70
CA ARG A 183 -11.53 9.00 1.38
C ARG A 183 -11.28 9.32 2.84
N LEU A 184 -10.39 8.56 3.48
CA LEU A 184 -10.06 8.72 4.88
C LEU A 184 -8.56 8.55 5.08
N THR A 185 -7.92 9.57 5.64
CA THR A 185 -6.52 9.53 6.08
C THR A 185 -6.43 9.10 7.54
N ASP A 186 -5.45 8.27 7.86
CA ASP A 186 -5.12 7.87 9.23
C ASP A 186 -4.25 8.95 9.93
N ALA A 187 -4.03 8.81 11.23
CA ALA A 187 -3.28 9.77 12.06
C ALA A 187 -1.80 9.89 11.66
N ASP A 188 -1.23 8.86 11.04
CA ASP A 188 0.13 8.85 10.52
C ASP A 188 0.26 9.45 9.10
N GLY A 189 -0.85 9.90 8.51
CA GLY A 189 -0.92 10.48 7.17
C GLY A 189 -1.06 9.46 6.03
N THR A 190 -1.10 8.16 6.34
CA THR A 190 -1.42 7.12 5.36
C THR A 190 -2.91 7.08 5.05
N CYS A 191 -3.32 6.36 4.01
CA CYS A 191 -4.73 6.25 3.66
C CYS A 191 -5.39 5.03 4.29
N ALA A 192 -6.38 5.26 5.16
CA ALA A 192 -7.20 4.21 5.77
C ALA A 192 -8.25 3.65 4.80
N ASP A 193 -8.94 4.52 4.05
CA ASP A 193 -9.90 4.12 3.02
C ASP A 193 -9.56 4.77 1.67
N SER A 194 -9.11 3.94 0.73
CA SER A 194 -8.70 4.35 -0.62
C SER A 194 -9.44 3.56 -1.68
N TYR A 195 -9.51 4.10 -2.89
CA TYR A 195 -9.78 3.30 -4.08
C TYR A 195 -8.91 3.76 -5.23
N SER A 196 -8.75 2.88 -6.22
CA SER A 196 -7.97 3.20 -7.40
C SER A 196 -8.46 2.38 -8.59
N PHE A 197 -8.49 3.02 -9.75
CA PHE A 197 -8.75 2.38 -11.02
C PHE A 197 -7.50 2.36 -11.89
N ILE A 198 -7.31 1.22 -12.56
CA ILE A 198 -6.42 1.10 -13.71
C ILE A 198 -7.31 1.15 -14.94
N PHE A 199 -7.21 2.25 -15.68
CA PHE A 199 -7.92 2.44 -16.92
C PHE A 199 -7.06 2.02 -18.12
N SER A 200 -7.75 1.55 -19.15
CA SER A 200 -7.20 1.29 -20.48
C SER A 200 -8.10 1.93 -21.53
N ARG A 201 -7.54 2.39 -22.65
CA ARG A 201 -8.35 2.72 -23.84
C ARG A 201 -8.95 1.48 -24.50
N TYR A 202 -8.46 0.29 -24.15
CA TYR A 202 -8.92 -1.00 -24.68
C TYR A 202 -9.62 -1.83 -23.59
N PRO A 203 -10.86 -2.31 -23.82
CA PRO A 203 -11.60 -3.10 -22.82
C PRO A 203 -10.95 -4.46 -22.54
N GLY A 204 -10.09 -4.96 -23.45
CA GLY A 204 -9.38 -6.23 -23.30
C GLY A 204 -8.25 -6.23 -22.27
N GLY A 205 -7.82 -5.06 -21.77
CA GLY A 205 -6.75 -4.96 -20.78
C GLY A 205 -5.69 -3.92 -21.15
N LEU A 206 -4.56 -3.99 -20.43
CA LEU A 206 -3.36 -3.21 -20.71
C LEU A 206 -2.52 -3.88 -21.80
N ARG A 207 -1.77 -3.08 -22.57
CA ARG A 207 -0.74 -3.61 -23.46
C ARG A 207 0.44 -4.14 -22.64
N PRO A 208 1.21 -5.12 -23.15
CA PRO A 208 2.38 -5.67 -22.44
C PRO A 208 3.38 -4.60 -21.98
N GLU A 209 3.63 -3.58 -22.79
CA GLU A 209 4.55 -2.48 -22.51
C GLU A 209 4.10 -1.60 -21.33
N ASP A 210 2.79 -1.45 -21.11
CA ASP A 210 2.25 -0.59 -20.05
C ASP A 210 2.27 -1.29 -18.68
N GLN A 211 2.32 -2.63 -18.65
CA GLN A 211 2.18 -3.42 -17.41
C GLN A 211 3.27 -3.13 -16.38
N ASN A 212 4.52 -2.93 -16.83
CA ASN A 212 5.63 -2.64 -15.93
C ASN A 212 5.49 -1.26 -15.28
N VAL A 213 5.10 -0.25 -16.05
CA VAL A 213 4.87 1.10 -15.55
C VAL A 213 3.72 1.12 -14.54
N VAL A 214 2.60 0.49 -14.90
CA VAL A 214 1.44 0.37 -14.00
C VAL A 214 1.80 -0.39 -12.73
N THR A 215 2.57 -1.48 -12.82
CA THR A 215 2.99 -2.26 -11.64
C THR A 215 3.85 -1.44 -10.70
N ARG A 216 4.83 -0.70 -11.24
CA ARG A 216 5.65 0.23 -10.45
C ARG A 216 4.79 1.30 -9.78
N LYS A 217 3.87 1.94 -10.52
CA LYS A 217 3.00 2.98 -9.97
C LYS A 217 2.06 2.47 -8.88
N LYS A 218 1.59 1.21 -8.96
CA LYS A 218 0.85 0.57 -7.86
C LYS A 218 1.69 0.43 -6.59
N ASP A 219 2.98 0.15 -6.74
CA ASP A 219 3.91 0.04 -5.62
C ASP A 219 4.20 1.41 -5.00
N GLU A 220 4.45 2.43 -5.83
CA GLU A 220 4.69 3.82 -5.41
C GLU A 220 3.51 4.41 -4.60
N ILE A 221 2.28 3.93 -4.82
CA ILE A 221 1.09 4.35 -4.05
C ILE A 221 0.66 3.31 -2.99
N CYS A 222 1.52 2.33 -2.69
CA CYS A 222 1.30 1.31 -1.65
C CYS A 222 0.04 0.43 -1.85
N LEU A 223 -0.34 0.21 -3.11
CA LEU A 223 -1.48 -0.62 -3.51
C LEU A 223 -1.07 -1.85 -4.34
N LEU A 224 0.23 -2.17 -4.45
CA LEU A 224 0.69 -3.38 -5.12
C LEU A 224 0.04 -4.63 -4.50
N GLY A 225 -0.44 -5.53 -5.36
CA GLY A 225 -1.15 -6.76 -4.93
C GLY A 225 -2.58 -6.55 -4.41
N LYS A 226 -3.07 -5.31 -4.27
CA LYS A 226 -4.43 -5.01 -3.76
C LYS A 226 -5.49 -4.84 -4.86
N TYR A 227 -5.11 -4.94 -6.13
CA TYR A 227 -6.03 -4.80 -7.27
C TYR A 227 -6.62 -6.13 -7.70
N ARG A 228 -7.91 -6.13 -8.05
CA ARG A 228 -8.56 -7.20 -8.80
C ARG A 228 -8.84 -6.79 -10.24
N ARG A 229 -8.95 -7.77 -11.13
CA ARG A 229 -9.38 -7.52 -12.52
C ARG A 229 -10.83 -7.07 -12.57
N VAL A 230 -11.14 -6.27 -13.59
CA VAL A 230 -12.48 -5.78 -13.90
C VAL A 230 -12.87 -6.35 -15.26
N ALA A 231 -13.97 -7.11 -15.31
CA ALA A 231 -14.44 -7.74 -16.53
C ALA A 231 -15.31 -6.79 -17.36
N HIS A 232 -15.24 -6.92 -18.69
CA HIS A 232 -16.11 -6.24 -19.65
C HIS A 232 -16.85 -7.31 -20.45
N THR A 233 -18.06 -7.64 -20.03
CA THR A 233 -18.90 -8.71 -20.59
C THR A 233 -20.05 -8.18 -21.44
N GLY A 234 -20.17 -6.85 -21.57
CA GLY A 234 -21.30 -6.20 -22.26
C GLY A 234 -22.58 -6.16 -21.44
N PHE A 235 -22.54 -6.47 -20.13
CA PHE A 235 -23.74 -6.52 -19.28
C PHE A 235 -24.53 -5.21 -19.34
N CYS A 236 -23.83 -4.07 -19.27
CA CYS A 236 -24.49 -2.77 -19.28
C CYS A 236 -24.88 -2.27 -20.68
N GLN A 237 -24.11 -2.60 -21.71
CA GLN A 237 -24.44 -2.26 -23.11
C GLN A 237 -25.72 -2.99 -23.57
N ASN A 238 -25.87 -4.26 -23.17
CA ASN A 238 -27.06 -5.05 -23.48
C ASN A 238 -28.27 -4.64 -22.62
N SER A 239 -28.05 -4.05 -21.45
CA SER A 239 -29.14 -3.57 -20.59
C SER A 239 -29.78 -2.27 -21.11
N GLU A 240 -29.04 -1.45 -21.86
CA GLU A 240 -29.60 -0.26 -22.52
C GLU A 240 -30.47 -0.63 -23.73
N SER A 241 -30.11 -1.67 -24.50
CA SER A 241 -30.92 -2.11 -25.65
C SER A 241 -32.25 -2.77 -25.26
N LEU A 242 -32.37 -3.29 -24.04
CA LEU A 242 -33.63 -3.80 -23.47
C LEU A 242 -34.55 -2.70 -22.90
N ASN A 243 -34.08 -1.45 -22.81
CA ASN A 243 -34.85 -0.30 -22.31
C ASN A 243 -35.17 0.74 -23.40
N LEU A 244 -34.89 0.46 -24.67
CA LEU A 244 -35.35 1.29 -25.78
C LEU A 244 -36.86 1.07 -26.00
N PRO A 245 -37.69 2.13 -26.08
CA PRO A 245 -39.09 2.01 -26.45
C PRO A 245 -39.20 1.35 -27.83
N LEU A 246 -40.21 0.49 -28.00
CA LEU A 246 -40.50 -0.28 -29.22
C LEU A 246 -40.78 0.55 -30.49
N ASP A 247 -40.58 1.87 -30.47
CA ASP A 247 -40.85 2.79 -31.58
C ASP A 247 -39.61 3.14 -32.44
N GLN A 248 -38.46 2.51 -32.20
CA GLN A 248 -37.26 2.69 -33.03
C GLN A 248 -36.59 1.37 -33.47
N GLN A 249 -37.36 0.29 -33.60
CA GLN A 249 -36.90 -0.94 -34.25
C GLN A 249 -37.76 -1.29 -35.46
#